data_AF-A0A9P7DRK5-F1
#
_entry.id   AF-A0A9P7DRK5-F1
#
_cell.length_a   1.000
_cell.length_b   1.000
_cell.length_c   1.000
_cell.angle_alpha   90.00
_cell.angle_beta   90.00
_cell.angle_gamma   90.00
#
_symmetry.space_group_name_H-M   'P 1'
#
loop_
_entity.id
_entity.type
_entity.pdbx_description
1 polymer ?
#
loop_
_entity_poly.entity_id
_entity_poly.type
_entity_poly.pdbx_seq_one_letter_code
_entity_poly.pdbx_strand_id
1 'polypeptide(L)'
;MARPSLLTQFRLLQAPAAAPRGSSTPVAGLVNARENTPMTDLAADRRATTDNDIDSEHERKQLKQFATDACKAHGLPDNALDDFLNVKSVKEMFLNLMATLLTMQRAAKRSASQDFIASDDFKGIMKDRLRACLLSPNLTGYVLELADNVIAYAKKHPMTFKIPDGTFEDSEMSDMVTTFIKENLTAQWGSVKQKINHSLKTKANISVLAKSLASMGHEVTVAHWARFAFLRSTFVSFQTVVEQAKATSAAQDSAVAVVENRDSEVINSPEAPGPGPATSENEEPDGVTVADMIEKARNWVSTEYWEFVDLLLCDVRQEARAIGKTPLEREKIVET
;
A
#
# COMPACT_ATOMS: atom_id res chain seq x y z
N MET A 1 -21.69 40.69 1.17
CA MET A 1 -20.31 40.55 0.65
C MET A 1 -19.93 39.07 0.71
N ALA A 2 -20.01 38.35 -0.41
CA ALA A 2 -19.68 36.93 -0.45
C ALA A 2 -18.16 36.74 -0.25
N ARG A 3 -17.77 35.90 0.70
CA ARG A 3 -16.36 35.54 0.89
C ARG A 3 -15.92 34.71 -0.32
N PRO A 4 -14.78 35.03 -0.95
CA PRO A 4 -14.29 34.24 -2.07
C PRO A 4 -13.99 32.81 -1.62
N SER A 5 -14.34 31.84 -2.47
CA SER A 5 -13.98 30.42 -2.32
C SER A 5 -12.48 30.28 -2.02
N LEU A 6 -12.10 29.31 -1.18
CA LEU A 6 -10.71 29.00 -0.82
C LEU A 6 -9.83 28.79 -2.07
N LEU A 7 -10.42 28.34 -3.18
CA LEU A 7 -9.77 28.17 -4.47
C LEU A 7 -9.37 29.51 -5.14
N THR A 8 -10.16 30.57 -4.95
CA THR A 8 -9.86 31.91 -5.46
C THR A 8 -8.66 32.52 -4.74
N GLN A 9 -8.44 32.16 -3.46
CA GLN A 9 -7.24 32.58 -2.73
C GLN A 9 -5.98 31.82 -3.18
N PHE A 10 -6.13 30.60 -3.69
CA PHE A 10 -5.02 29.75 -4.11
C PHE A 10 -4.51 30.09 -5.53
N ARG A 11 -5.41 30.46 -6.46
CA ARG A 11 -5.07 30.81 -7.86
C ARG A 11 -4.14 32.03 -8.04
N LEU A 12 -3.99 32.89 -7.02
CA LEU A 12 -3.14 34.09 -7.12
C LEU A 12 -1.62 33.82 -6.96
N LEU A 13 -1.21 32.58 -6.69
CA LEU A 13 0.16 32.27 -6.25
C LEU A 13 1.06 31.53 -7.26
N GLN A 14 0.60 31.18 -8.47
CA GLN A 14 1.43 30.38 -9.38
C GLN A 14 1.43 30.88 -10.84
N ALA A 15 2.62 31.20 -11.35
CA ALA A 15 2.91 31.44 -12.76
C ALA A 15 3.83 30.31 -13.28
N PRO A 16 3.55 29.68 -14.44
CA PRO A 16 4.32 28.52 -14.89
C PRO A 16 5.50 28.86 -15.81
N ALA A 17 6.62 28.17 -15.62
CA ALA A 17 7.77 28.12 -16.54
C ALA A 17 7.86 26.73 -17.21
N ALA A 18 8.21 26.72 -18.49
CA ALA A 18 8.13 25.60 -19.42
C ALA A 18 9.25 24.54 -19.28
N ALA A 19 8.93 23.30 -19.65
CA ALA A 19 9.84 22.15 -19.70
C ALA A 19 10.15 21.73 -21.16
N PRO A 20 11.31 21.10 -21.45
CA PRO A 20 11.55 20.40 -22.71
C PRO A 20 11.62 18.86 -22.57
N ARG A 21 11.33 18.21 -23.70
CA ARG A 21 11.16 16.76 -23.96
C ARG A 21 12.41 16.09 -24.54
N GLY A 22 12.42 14.74 -24.51
CA GLY A 22 13.11 13.85 -25.46
C GLY A 22 14.08 12.86 -24.78
N SER A 23 14.32 11.62 -25.23
CA SER A 23 13.84 10.80 -26.36
C SER A 23 14.40 9.37 -26.18
N SER A 24 13.68 8.36 -26.68
CA SER A 24 13.99 6.93 -26.64
C SER A 24 14.70 6.40 -27.89
N THR A 25 15.49 5.31 -27.77
CA THR A 25 15.83 4.38 -28.88
C THR A 25 16.09 2.95 -28.36
N PRO A 26 15.63 1.88 -29.05
CA PRO A 26 15.98 0.48 -28.76
C PRO A 26 16.92 -0.14 -29.82
N VAL A 27 17.62 -1.23 -29.46
CA VAL A 27 18.43 -2.05 -30.38
C VAL A 27 18.05 -3.52 -30.26
N ALA A 28 17.88 -4.16 -31.41
CA ALA A 28 17.57 -5.58 -31.62
C ALA A 28 18.82 -6.37 -32.03
N GLY A 29 18.81 -7.71 -31.90
CA GLY A 29 19.67 -8.56 -32.74
C GLY A 29 19.92 -10.01 -32.29
N LEU A 30 19.36 -10.93 -33.10
CA LEU A 30 19.92 -12.21 -33.61
C LEU A 30 20.29 -13.35 -32.63
N VAL A 31 19.57 -14.48 -32.60
CA VAL A 31 19.54 -15.63 -33.55
C VAL A 31 20.89 -16.35 -33.69
N ASN A 32 20.95 -17.60 -33.21
CA ASN A 32 21.66 -18.67 -33.93
C ASN A 32 21.19 -20.08 -33.54
N ALA A 33 21.04 -20.91 -34.57
CA ALA A 33 20.63 -22.30 -34.56
C ALA A 33 21.83 -23.22 -34.86
N ARG A 34 21.84 -24.45 -34.33
CA ARG A 34 22.63 -25.60 -34.83
C ARG A 34 22.13 -26.88 -34.14
N GLU A 35 21.29 -27.67 -34.80
CA GLU A 35 21.57 -28.82 -35.69
C GLU A 35 21.94 -30.13 -34.98
N ASN A 36 21.15 -31.13 -35.36
CA ASN A 36 21.13 -32.52 -34.95
C ASN A 36 22.22 -33.35 -35.62
N THR A 37 22.58 -34.49 -35.01
CA THR A 37 22.85 -35.72 -35.78
C THR A 37 22.58 -36.96 -34.91
N PRO A 38 21.79 -37.95 -35.39
CA PRO A 38 21.62 -39.26 -34.77
C PRO A 38 22.28 -40.39 -35.59
N MET A 39 22.76 -41.43 -34.91
CA MET A 39 23.26 -42.72 -35.43
C MET A 39 23.58 -43.57 -34.18
N THR A 40 23.31 -44.86 -34.03
CA THR A 40 22.76 -45.90 -34.92
C THR A 40 22.32 -47.07 -34.04
N ASP A 41 21.37 -47.83 -34.57
CA ASP A 41 20.80 -49.08 -34.08
C ASP A 41 21.80 -50.24 -34.15
N LEU A 42 21.88 -51.10 -33.12
CA LEU A 42 22.35 -52.49 -33.24
C LEU A 42 21.71 -53.35 -32.13
N ALA A 43 20.69 -54.09 -32.53
CA ALA A 43 20.14 -55.22 -31.81
C ALA A 43 21.11 -56.41 -31.85
N ALA A 44 21.25 -57.14 -30.74
CA ALA A 44 21.24 -58.61 -30.68
C ALA A 44 21.55 -59.10 -29.25
N ASP A 45 20.61 -59.83 -28.66
CA ASP A 45 20.69 -61.29 -28.50
C ASP A 45 20.20 -61.77 -27.13
N ARG A 46 19.44 -62.85 -27.20
CA ARG A 46 18.80 -63.54 -26.08
C ARG A 46 19.82 -64.40 -25.35
N ARG A 47 19.81 -64.38 -24.02
CA ARG A 47 19.94 -65.61 -23.21
C ARG A 47 19.34 -65.39 -21.82
N ALA A 48 18.39 -66.28 -21.50
CA ALA A 48 17.87 -66.45 -20.16
C ALA A 48 18.97 -66.97 -19.24
N THR A 49 19.06 -66.42 -18.04
CA THR A 49 19.86 -66.99 -16.95
C THR A 49 19.11 -66.74 -15.64
N THR A 50 18.50 -67.81 -15.13
CA THR A 50 17.87 -67.91 -13.80
C THR A 50 18.95 -68.12 -12.74
N ASP A 51 19.96 -67.24 -12.71
CA ASP A 51 21.09 -67.24 -11.77
C ASP A 51 21.31 -65.84 -11.12
N ASN A 52 20.42 -64.87 -11.44
CA ASN A 52 20.52 -63.47 -11.00
C ASN A 52 20.03 -63.20 -9.57
N ASP A 53 19.29 -64.12 -8.95
CA ASP A 53 18.63 -63.83 -7.66
C ASP A 53 19.59 -63.95 -6.46
N ILE A 54 20.62 -64.81 -6.53
CA ILE A 54 21.60 -64.99 -5.45
C ILE A 54 22.62 -63.83 -5.43
N ASP A 55 23.02 -63.34 -6.60
CA ASP A 55 23.95 -62.19 -6.73
C ASP A 55 23.27 -60.89 -6.26
N SER A 56 21.99 -60.72 -6.60
CA SER A 56 21.14 -59.59 -6.17
C SER A 56 20.97 -59.48 -4.65
N GLU A 57 20.80 -60.60 -3.93
CA GLU A 57 20.71 -60.57 -2.47
C GLU A 57 22.03 -60.18 -1.79
N HIS A 58 23.16 -60.65 -2.32
CA HIS A 58 24.47 -60.36 -1.76
C HIS A 58 24.87 -58.90 -2.00
N GLU A 59 24.67 -58.38 -3.22
CA GLU A 59 24.84 -56.96 -3.54
C GLU A 59 23.97 -56.07 -2.64
N ARG A 60 22.71 -56.47 -2.40
CA ARG A 60 21.81 -55.72 -1.52
C ARG A 60 22.29 -55.71 -0.06
N LYS A 61 22.85 -56.82 0.44
CA LYS A 61 23.46 -56.88 1.78
C LYS A 61 24.70 -56.00 1.89
N GLN A 62 25.57 -56.01 0.89
CA GLN A 62 26.76 -55.15 0.86
C GLN A 62 26.38 -53.67 0.80
N LEU A 63 25.42 -53.31 -0.04
CA LEU A 63 24.95 -51.94 -0.18
C LEU A 63 24.29 -51.44 1.11
N LYS A 64 23.54 -52.31 1.81
CA LYS A 64 22.96 -51.99 3.11
C LYS A 64 24.04 -51.77 4.18
N GLN A 65 25.05 -52.64 4.24
CA GLN A 65 26.17 -52.47 5.16
C GLN A 65 26.91 -51.15 4.89
N PHE A 66 27.21 -50.88 3.62
CA PHE A 66 27.83 -49.63 3.21
C PHE A 66 26.99 -48.40 3.60
N ALA A 67 25.66 -48.45 3.40
CA ALA A 67 24.76 -47.38 3.79
C ALA A 67 24.75 -47.16 5.32
N THR A 68 24.72 -48.22 6.12
CA THR A 68 24.81 -48.13 7.59
C THR A 68 26.14 -47.51 8.03
N ASP A 69 27.26 -47.92 7.44
CA ASP A 69 28.58 -47.38 7.76
C ASP A 69 28.68 -45.89 7.38
N ALA A 70 28.11 -45.51 6.23
CA ALA A 70 28.00 -44.11 5.82
C ALA A 70 27.13 -43.28 6.77
N CYS A 71 25.97 -43.79 7.20
CA CYS A 71 25.12 -43.13 8.20
C CYS A 71 25.88 -42.88 9.50
N LYS A 72 26.59 -43.89 10.02
CA LYS A 72 27.41 -43.78 11.23
C LYS A 72 28.52 -42.75 11.10
N ALA A 73 29.22 -42.74 9.97
CA ALA A 73 30.29 -41.77 9.70
C ALA A 73 29.79 -40.32 9.67
N HIS A 74 28.52 -40.11 9.29
CA HIS A 74 27.88 -38.78 9.23
C HIS A 74 26.98 -38.47 10.42
N GLY A 75 26.92 -39.32 11.44
CA GLY A 75 26.09 -39.11 12.64
C GLY A 75 24.58 -39.20 12.38
N LEU A 76 24.17 -39.89 11.32
CA LEU A 76 22.77 -40.13 10.96
C LEU A 76 22.26 -41.45 11.57
N PRO A 77 20.94 -41.60 11.78
CA PRO A 77 20.35 -42.89 12.16
C PRO A 77 20.74 -44.02 11.21
N ASP A 78 21.00 -45.22 11.75
CA ASP A 78 21.46 -46.40 10.97
C ASP A 78 20.53 -46.78 9.79
N ASN A 79 19.26 -46.40 9.87
CA ASN A 79 18.21 -46.65 8.87
C ASN A 79 17.87 -45.43 7.98
N ALA A 80 18.60 -44.32 8.08
CA ALA A 80 18.26 -43.07 7.39
C ALA A 80 18.31 -43.17 5.84
N LEU A 81 19.00 -44.18 5.29
CA LEU A 81 19.11 -44.43 3.86
C LEU A 81 18.27 -45.62 3.38
N ASP A 82 17.49 -46.27 4.24
CA ASP A 82 16.71 -47.47 3.89
C ASP A 82 15.69 -47.17 2.77
N ASP A 83 15.07 -45.99 2.78
CA ASP A 83 14.15 -45.56 1.71
C ASP A 83 14.87 -45.40 0.37
N PHE A 84 16.13 -44.94 0.39
CA PHE A 84 16.96 -44.79 -0.81
C PHE A 84 17.36 -46.15 -1.39
N LEU A 85 17.66 -47.13 -0.53
CA LEU A 85 17.97 -48.52 -0.92
C LEU A 85 16.77 -49.27 -1.54
N ASN A 86 15.55 -48.80 -1.28
CA ASN A 86 14.33 -49.41 -1.81
C ASN A 86 13.90 -48.86 -3.17
N VAL A 87 14.57 -47.82 -3.68
CA VAL A 87 14.32 -47.26 -5.01
C VAL A 87 14.86 -48.20 -6.08
N LYS A 88 14.01 -48.62 -7.02
CA LYS A 88 14.32 -49.70 -7.97
C LYS A 88 15.26 -49.27 -9.10
N SER A 89 15.38 -47.97 -9.37
CA SER A 89 16.13 -47.43 -10.49
C SER A 89 17.07 -46.31 -10.07
N VAL A 90 18.30 -46.33 -10.60
CA VAL A 90 19.28 -45.25 -10.43
C VAL A 90 18.73 -43.90 -10.93
N LYS A 91 17.91 -43.92 -12.00
CA LYS A 91 17.28 -42.70 -12.51
C LYS A 91 16.27 -42.13 -11.51
N GLU A 92 15.48 -42.98 -10.85
CA GLU A 92 14.54 -42.55 -9.80
C GLU A 92 15.30 -42.01 -8.57
N MET A 93 16.41 -42.65 -8.18
CA MET A 93 17.27 -42.14 -7.10
C MET A 93 17.79 -40.73 -7.41
N PHE A 94 18.29 -40.51 -8.62
CA PHE A 94 18.79 -39.20 -9.03
C PHE A 94 17.69 -38.13 -9.07
N LEU A 95 16.51 -38.47 -9.58
CA LEU A 95 15.36 -37.55 -9.58
C LEU A 95 14.92 -37.18 -8.15
N ASN A 96 14.87 -38.16 -7.23
CA ASN A 96 14.54 -37.92 -5.82
C ASN A 96 15.60 -37.05 -5.13
N LEU A 97 16.88 -37.30 -5.40
CA LEU A 97 17.97 -36.47 -4.88
C LEU A 97 17.86 -35.03 -5.39
N MET A 98 17.67 -34.83 -6.70
CA MET A 98 17.49 -33.49 -7.28
C MET A 98 16.26 -32.78 -6.73
N ALA A 99 15.12 -33.49 -6.55
CA ALA A 99 13.93 -32.93 -5.93
C ALA A 99 14.17 -32.51 -4.47
N THR A 100 14.91 -33.32 -3.71
CA THR A 100 15.28 -33.02 -2.31
C THR A 100 16.19 -31.81 -2.23
N LEU A 101 17.24 -31.76 -3.06
CA LEU A 101 18.17 -30.61 -3.14
C LEU A 101 17.43 -29.32 -3.50
N LEU A 102 16.53 -29.36 -4.48
CA LEU A 102 15.70 -28.20 -4.85
C LEU A 102 14.76 -27.79 -3.70
N THR A 103 14.22 -28.76 -2.95
CA THR A 103 13.36 -28.49 -1.79
C THR A 103 14.15 -27.81 -0.66
N MET A 104 15.34 -28.33 -0.34
CA MET A 104 16.23 -27.72 0.65
C MET A 104 16.66 -26.32 0.23
N GLN A 105 17.02 -26.11 -1.04
CA GLN A 105 17.38 -24.80 -1.56
C GLN A 105 16.24 -23.79 -1.47
N ARG A 106 15.00 -24.21 -1.80
CA ARG A 106 13.80 -23.37 -1.65
C ARG A 106 13.54 -23.03 -0.19
N ALA A 107 13.66 -23.99 0.72
CA ALA A 107 13.49 -23.75 2.15
C ALA A 107 14.54 -22.77 2.70
N ALA A 108 15.81 -22.93 2.32
CA ALA A 108 16.88 -22.02 2.69
C ALA A 108 16.66 -20.59 2.16
N LYS A 109 16.27 -20.46 0.87
CA LYS A 109 15.93 -19.17 0.28
C LYS A 109 14.75 -18.51 0.99
N ARG A 110 13.70 -19.29 1.30
CA ARG A 110 12.53 -18.81 2.06
C ARG A 110 12.95 -18.29 3.44
N SER A 111 13.73 -19.08 4.19
CA SER A 111 14.22 -18.66 5.52
C SER A 111 15.01 -17.36 5.42
N ALA A 112 15.95 -17.26 4.48
CA ALA A 112 16.74 -16.04 4.29
C ALA A 112 15.87 -14.82 3.92
N SER A 113 14.85 -14.99 3.08
CA SER A 113 13.88 -13.93 2.78
C SER A 113 13.08 -13.51 4.00
N GLN A 114 12.61 -14.47 4.80
CA GLN A 114 11.87 -14.24 6.04
C GLN A 114 12.72 -13.47 7.05
N ASP A 115 13.97 -13.89 7.26
CA ASP A 115 14.92 -13.22 8.15
C ASP A 115 15.22 -11.79 7.67
N PHE A 116 15.38 -11.60 6.37
CA PHE A 116 15.58 -10.27 5.80
C PHE A 116 14.35 -9.37 5.98
N ILE A 117 13.13 -9.86 5.76
CA ILE A 117 11.89 -9.10 5.98
C ILE A 117 11.73 -8.72 7.46
N ALA A 118 12.15 -9.61 8.37
CA ALA A 118 12.13 -9.34 9.81
C ALA A 118 13.21 -8.34 10.27
N SER A 119 14.28 -8.16 9.48
CA SER A 119 15.42 -7.30 9.81
C SER A 119 15.06 -5.81 9.91
N ASP A 120 15.83 -5.07 10.72
CA ASP A 120 15.68 -3.63 10.84
C ASP A 120 16.09 -2.88 9.56
N ASP A 121 17.00 -3.46 8.77
CA ASP A 121 17.42 -2.90 7.48
C ASP A 121 16.24 -2.83 6.50
N PHE A 122 15.51 -3.93 6.33
CA PHE A 122 14.31 -3.95 5.50
C PHE A 122 13.26 -2.97 6.01
N LYS A 123 13.00 -2.97 7.33
CA LYS A 123 12.03 -2.06 7.95
C LYS A 123 12.40 -0.60 7.73
N GLY A 124 13.69 -0.26 7.81
CA GLY A 124 14.20 1.09 7.54
C GLY A 124 13.97 1.51 6.09
N ILE A 125 14.39 0.68 5.14
CA ILE A 125 14.19 0.91 3.70
C ILE A 125 12.71 1.08 3.39
N MET A 126 11.88 0.16 3.86
CA MET A 126 10.44 0.17 3.63
C MET A 126 9.80 1.46 4.22
N LYS A 127 10.15 1.85 5.45
CA LYS A 127 9.65 3.10 6.06
C LYS A 127 9.98 4.32 5.19
N ASP A 128 11.19 4.41 4.68
CA ASP A 128 11.60 5.54 3.84
C ASP A 128 10.87 5.54 2.49
N ARG A 129 10.65 4.37 1.88
CA ARG A 129 9.85 4.25 0.65
C ARG A 129 8.37 4.60 0.87
N LEU A 130 7.77 4.13 1.96
CA LEU A 130 6.38 4.48 2.31
C LEU A 130 6.22 5.98 2.57
N ARG A 131 7.24 6.62 3.18
CA ARG A 131 7.26 8.06 3.37
C ARG A 131 7.29 8.80 2.03
N ALA A 132 8.11 8.34 1.09
CA ALA A 132 8.14 8.90 -0.25
C ALA A 132 6.78 8.75 -0.95
N CYS A 133 6.10 7.61 -0.81
CA CYS A 133 4.74 7.42 -1.34
C CYS A 133 3.74 8.43 -0.76
N LEU A 134 3.79 8.68 0.55
CA LEU A 134 2.90 9.64 1.23
C LEU A 134 3.12 11.10 0.83
N LEU A 135 4.37 11.45 0.53
CA LEU A 135 4.73 12.80 0.13
C LEU A 135 4.75 12.98 -1.40
N SER A 136 4.39 11.93 -2.15
CA SER A 136 4.31 11.97 -3.60
C SER A 136 3.32 13.07 -4.02
N PRO A 137 3.71 14.00 -4.90
CA PRO A 137 2.80 15.01 -5.43
C PRO A 137 1.61 14.40 -6.18
N ASN A 138 1.80 13.22 -6.75
CA ASN A 138 0.81 12.51 -7.57
C ASN A 138 -0.16 11.66 -6.73
N LEU A 139 -0.13 11.80 -5.40
CA LEU A 139 -0.96 11.01 -4.52
C LEU A 139 -2.44 11.41 -4.64
N THR A 140 -3.27 10.44 -5.03
CA THR A 140 -4.70 10.65 -5.26
C THR A 140 -5.51 10.69 -3.96
N GLY A 141 -5.08 10.01 -2.91
CA GLY A 141 -5.77 10.04 -1.62
C GLY A 141 -4.81 9.70 -0.50
N TYR A 142 -5.08 10.26 0.67
CA TYR A 142 -4.37 9.95 1.89
C TYR A 142 -5.02 8.79 2.63
N VAL A 143 -6.35 8.68 2.74
CA VAL A 143 -7.01 7.61 3.50
C VAL A 143 -7.56 6.54 2.56
N LEU A 144 -8.34 6.95 1.58
CA LEU A 144 -9.08 6.03 0.72
C LEU A 144 -8.12 5.24 -0.17
N GLU A 145 -8.16 3.91 0.00
CA GLU A 145 -7.43 2.92 -0.80
C GLU A 145 -5.89 3.09 -0.80
N LEU A 146 -5.30 3.98 0.00
CA LEU A 146 -3.87 4.25 -0.12
C LEU A 146 -3.04 2.99 0.22
N ALA A 147 -3.35 2.35 1.35
CA ALA A 147 -2.63 1.15 1.75
C ALA A 147 -2.76 0.05 0.68
N ASP A 148 -3.96 -0.20 0.19
CA ASP A 148 -4.21 -1.23 -0.81
C ASP A 148 -3.55 -0.90 -2.16
N ASN A 149 -3.55 0.36 -2.57
CA ASN A 149 -2.84 0.84 -3.76
C ASN A 149 -1.32 0.69 -3.62
N VAL A 150 -0.75 1.01 -2.46
CA VAL A 150 0.68 0.81 -2.18
C VAL A 150 1.03 -0.68 -2.15
N ILE A 151 0.19 -1.53 -1.54
CA ILE A 151 0.37 -2.98 -1.55
C ILE A 151 0.30 -3.52 -2.99
N ALA A 152 -0.70 -3.11 -3.77
CA ALA A 152 -0.84 -3.51 -5.16
C ALA A 152 0.37 -3.05 -6.00
N TYR A 153 0.88 -1.84 -5.75
CA TYR A 153 2.08 -1.33 -6.39
C TYR A 153 3.34 -2.12 -5.97
N ALA A 154 3.49 -2.43 -4.68
CA ALA A 154 4.60 -3.23 -4.16
C ALA A 154 4.60 -4.66 -4.73
N LYS A 155 3.43 -5.26 -4.92
CA LYS A 155 3.28 -6.57 -5.60
C LYS A 155 3.74 -6.52 -7.06
N LYS A 156 3.45 -5.43 -7.78
CA LYS A 156 3.88 -5.25 -9.17
C LYS A 156 5.36 -4.85 -9.29
N HIS A 157 5.92 -4.22 -8.27
CA HIS A 157 7.27 -3.65 -8.28
C HIS A 157 8.05 -3.99 -6.98
N PRO A 158 8.27 -5.28 -6.67
CA PRO A 158 8.86 -5.70 -5.39
C PRO A 158 10.28 -5.12 -5.19
N MET A 159 11.06 -5.00 -6.27
CA MET A 159 12.42 -4.45 -6.25
C MET A 159 12.49 -2.99 -5.78
N THR A 160 11.45 -2.19 -6.03
CA THR A 160 11.37 -0.79 -5.57
C THR A 160 11.40 -0.70 -4.05
N PHE A 161 10.78 -1.69 -3.38
CA PHE A 161 10.72 -1.82 -1.94
C PHE A 161 11.75 -2.80 -1.37
N LYS A 162 12.66 -3.32 -2.22
CA LYS A 162 13.64 -4.36 -1.87
C LYS A 162 12.98 -5.61 -1.28
N ILE A 163 11.77 -5.95 -1.72
CA ILE A 163 11.08 -7.17 -1.30
C ILE A 163 11.70 -8.37 -2.05
N PRO A 164 12.12 -9.44 -1.35
CA PRO A 164 12.65 -10.64 -2.00
C PRO A 164 11.65 -11.30 -2.96
N ASP A 165 12.14 -11.88 -4.06
CA ASP A 165 11.29 -12.65 -4.98
C ASP A 165 10.68 -13.87 -4.28
N GLY A 166 9.42 -14.17 -4.56
CA GLY A 166 8.70 -15.27 -3.91
C GLY A 166 7.98 -14.87 -2.61
N THR A 167 8.14 -13.62 -2.16
CA THR A 167 7.55 -13.14 -0.89
C THR A 167 6.02 -13.13 -0.91
N PHE A 168 5.41 -12.77 -2.04
CA PHE A 168 3.94 -12.64 -2.13
C PHE A 168 3.24 -13.96 -2.47
N GLU A 169 3.99 -14.96 -2.93
CA GLU A 169 3.54 -16.33 -3.14
C GLU A 169 3.45 -17.10 -1.82
N ASP A 170 4.20 -16.68 -0.82
CA ASP A 170 4.11 -17.21 0.54
C ASP A 170 3.12 -16.39 1.39
N SER A 171 2.09 -17.04 1.92
CA SER A 171 1.05 -16.35 2.69
C SER A 171 1.59 -15.64 3.93
N GLU A 172 2.50 -16.28 4.66
CA GLU A 172 3.05 -15.76 5.92
C GLU A 172 3.91 -14.52 5.64
N MET A 173 4.83 -14.60 4.67
CA MET A 173 5.66 -13.45 4.32
C MET A 173 4.86 -12.31 3.67
N SER A 174 3.86 -12.63 2.84
CA SER A 174 2.92 -11.66 2.28
C SER A 174 2.18 -10.90 3.40
N ASP A 175 1.71 -11.60 4.42
CA ASP A 175 0.99 -11.01 5.55
C ASP A 175 1.90 -10.13 6.40
N MET A 176 3.15 -10.55 6.65
CA MET A 176 4.14 -9.72 7.34
C MET A 176 4.37 -8.39 6.62
N VAL A 177 4.62 -8.42 5.30
CA VAL A 177 4.86 -7.20 4.51
C VAL A 177 3.60 -6.34 4.45
N THR A 178 2.44 -6.94 4.21
CA THR A 178 1.16 -6.22 4.10
C THR A 178 0.78 -5.53 5.40
N THR A 179 0.92 -6.22 6.53
CA THR A 179 0.68 -5.67 7.86
C THR A 179 1.65 -4.54 8.16
N PHE A 180 2.94 -4.75 7.89
CA PHE A 180 3.96 -3.72 8.09
C PHE A 180 3.66 -2.44 7.29
N ILE A 181 3.22 -2.57 6.03
CA ILE A 181 2.84 -1.42 5.19
C ILE A 181 1.66 -0.66 5.82
N LYS A 182 0.58 -1.35 6.21
CA LYS A 182 -0.63 -0.73 6.80
C LYS A 182 -0.32 0.01 8.09
N GLU A 183 0.41 -0.63 9.00
CA GLU A 183 0.79 -0.04 10.29
C GLU A 183 1.70 1.19 10.10
N ASN A 184 2.70 1.08 9.23
CA ASN A 184 3.63 2.19 9.02
C ASN A 184 3.00 3.36 8.29
N LEU A 185 2.12 3.15 7.31
CA LEU A 185 1.38 4.24 6.68
C LEU A 185 0.54 5.00 7.71
N THR A 186 -0.17 4.27 8.57
CA THR A 186 -0.98 4.85 9.65
C THR A 186 -0.13 5.66 10.64
N ALA A 187 1.00 5.08 11.08
CA ALA A 187 1.93 5.78 11.98
C ALA A 187 2.53 7.02 11.33
N GLN A 188 2.88 6.95 10.04
CA GLN A 188 3.45 8.08 9.31
C GLN A 188 2.42 9.19 9.10
N TRP A 189 1.15 8.90 8.82
CA TRP A 189 0.09 9.90 8.83
C TRP A 189 0.01 10.64 10.18
N GLY A 190 0.02 9.90 11.28
CA GLY A 190 0.06 10.49 12.61
C GLY A 190 1.25 11.45 12.78
N SER A 191 2.43 11.01 12.35
CA SER A 191 3.66 11.81 12.39
C SER A 191 3.60 13.08 11.53
N VAL A 192 3.11 12.97 10.29
CA VAL A 192 2.98 14.12 9.36
C VAL A 192 2.04 15.15 9.96
N LYS A 193 0.88 14.72 10.48
CA LYS A 193 -0.09 15.59 11.14
C LYS A 193 0.50 16.29 12.36
N GLN A 194 1.24 15.57 13.20
CA GLN A 194 1.93 16.14 14.36
C GLN A 194 2.97 17.20 13.94
N LYS A 195 3.76 16.94 12.90
CA LYS A 195 4.75 17.90 12.38
C LYS A 195 4.10 19.15 11.80
N ILE A 196 2.99 19.01 11.06
CA ILE A 196 2.21 20.15 10.56
C ILE A 196 1.72 21.00 11.74
N ASN A 197 1.07 20.37 12.72
CA ASN A 197 0.58 21.06 13.92
C ASN A 197 1.70 21.78 14.68
N HIS A 198 2.83 21.10 14.88
CA HIS A 198 4.01 21.70 15.51
C HIS A 198 4.53 22.92 14.73
N SER A 199 4.60 22.82 13.40
CA SER A 199 5.04 23.94 12.54
C SER A 199 4.11 25.15 12.62
N LEU A 200 2.81 24.92 12.81
CA LEU A 200 1.82 25.98 12.98
C LEU A 200 1.96 26.66 14.35
N LYS A 201 2.04 25.86 15.43
CA LYS A 201 2.22 26.37 16.80
C LYS A 201 3.49 27.20 16.95
N THR A 202 4.58 26.75 16.35
CA THR A 202 5.88 27.44 16.39
C THR A 202 6.01 28.55 15.34
N LYS A 203 4.99 28.74 14.49
CA LYS A 203 5.02 29.65 13.32
C LYS A 203 6.27 29.42 12.43
N ALA A 204 6.74 28.19 12.35
CA ALA A 204 7.92 27.83 11.57
C ALA A 204 7.70 28.12 10.07
N ASN A 205 8.77 28.47 9.35
CA ASN A 205 8.73 28.63 7.90
C ASN A 205 8.40 27.29 7.21
N ILE A 206 7.76 27.32 6.04
CA ILE A 206 7.44 26.09 5.27
C ILE A 206 8.68 25.24 4.97
N SER A 207 9.85 25.86 4.83
CA SER A 207 11.13 25.16 4.64
C SER A 207 11.56 24.30 5.82
N VAL A 208 11.23 24.72 7.05
CA VAL A 208 11.48 23.93 8.26
C VAL A 208 10.55 22.72 8.29
N LEU A 209 9.27 22.92 7.94
CA LEU A 209 8.32 21.81 7.82
C LEU A 209 8.76 20.81 6.74
N ALA A 210 9.12 21.29 5.55
CA ALA A 210 9.58 20.44 4.45
C ALA A 210 10.80 19.59 4.84
N LYS A 211 11.80 20.19 5.49
CA LYS A 211 12.97 19.46 6.02
C LYS A 211 12.59 18.43 7.07
N SER A 212 11.56 18.70 7.88
CA SER A 212 11.09 17.75 8.89
C SER A 212 10.29 16.58 8.29
N LEU A 213 9.62 16.80 7.15
CA LEU A 213 8.80 15.81 6.47
C LEU A 213 9.61 14.94 5.51
N ALA A 214 10.51 15.54 4.72
CA ALA A 214 11.38 14.81 3.81
C ALA A 214 12.45 14.03 4.61
N SER A 215 12.68 12.76 4.26
CA SER A 215 13.89 12.06 4.73
C SER A 215 15.13 12.64 4.07
N MET A 216 16.28 12.48 4.74
CA MET A 216 17.57 12.80 4.14
C MET A 216 17.71 12.08 2.80
N GLY A 217 17.99 12.83 1.74
CA GLY A 217 18.24 12.31 0.39
C GLY A 217 17.11 12.49 -0.63
N HIS A 218 15.94 13.02 -0.27
CA HIS A 218 14.91 13.37 -1.25
C HIS A 218 15.09 14.79 -1.78
N GLU A 219 15.17 14.93 -3.10
CA GLU A 219 15.14 16.24 -3.75
C GLU A 219 13.70 16.80 -3.70
N VAL A 220 13.53 17.90 -2.97
CA VAL A 220 12.24 18.55 -2.80
C VAL A 220 11.96 19.44 -4.01
N THR A 221 11.22 18.91 -4.98
CA THR A 221 10.78 19.67 -6.16
C THR A 221 9.67 20.68 -5.83
N VAL A 222 9.37 21.59 -6.76
CA VAL A 222 8.28 22.58 -6.62
C VAL A 222 6.93 21.91 -6.30
N ALA A 223 6.64 20.76 -6.92
CA ALA A 223 5.40 20.02 -6.65
C ALA A 223 5.33 19.51 -5.20
N HIS A 224 6.46 19.10 -4.61
CA HIS A 224 6.51 18.74 -3.19
C HIS A 224 6.26 19.97 -2.29
N TRP A 225 6.84 21.12 -2.63
CA TRP A 225 6.58 22.37 -1.89
C TRP A 225 5.11 22.76 -1.91
N ALA A 226 4.48 22.70 -3.09
CA ALA A 226 3.05 22.95 -3.25
C ALA A 226 2.24 21.99 -2.37
N ARG A 227 2.60 20.70 -2.33
CA ARG A 227 1.94 19.71 -1.47
C ARG A 227 2.10 20.01 0.01
N PHE A 228 3.28 20.40 0.48
CA PHE A 228 3.48 20.77 1.89
C PHE A 228 2.71 22.04 2.27
N ALA A 229 2.68 23.03 1.38
CA ALA A 229 1.90 24.25 1.57
C ALA A 229 0.39 23.93 1.62
N PHE A 230 -0.09 23.09 0.71
CA PHE A 230 -1.46 22.59 0.69
C PHE A 230 -1.83 21.91 2.01
N LEU A 231 -1.07 20.90 2.44
CA LEU A 231 -1.32 20.17 3.69
C LEU A 231 -1.34 21.09 4.92
N ARG A 232 -0.45 22.08 4.96
CA ARG A 232 -0.44 23.05 6.05
C ARG A 232 -1.67 23.95 6.03
N SER A 233 -2.07 24.42 4.85
CA SER A 233 -3.24 25.27 4.65
C SER A 233 -4.54 24.52 5.02
N THR A 234 -4.71 23.30 4.52
CA THR A 234 -5.90 22.48 4.80
C THR A 234 -6.00 22.13 6.29
N PHE A 235 -4.88 21.93 6.99
CA PHE A 235 -4.92 21.72 8.43
C PHE A 235 -5.43 22.95 9.21
N VAL A 236 -5.09 24.17 8.79
CA VAL A 236 -5.62 25.40 9.39
C VAL A 236 -7.13 25.52 9.14
N SER A 237 -7.57 25.27 7.91
CA SER A 237 -8.99 25.26 7.57
C SER A 237 -9.75 24.22 8.39
N PHE A 238 -9.21 23.02 8.53
CA PHE A 238 -9.78 21.94 9.34
C PHE A 238 -9.93 22.34 10.82
N GLN A 239 -8.90 22.94 11.42
CA GLN A 239 -8.98 23.42 12.81
C GLN A 239 -10.11 24.44 12.99
N THR A 240 -10.26 25.36 12.03
CA THR A 240 -11.33 26.36 12.05
C THR A 240 -12.71 25.71 11.99
N VAL A 241 -12.92 24.73 11.11
CA VAL A 241 -14.18 24.00 10.99
C VAL A 241 -14.50 23.22 12.28
N VAL A 242 -13.51 22.55 12.87
CA VAL A 242 -13.68 21.82 14.13
C VAL A 242 -14.03 22.76 15.30
N GLU A 243 -13.42 23.95 15.36
CA GLU A 243 -13.74 24.95 16.38
C GLU A 243 -15.15 25.54 16.21
N GLN A 244 -15.57 25.81 14.97
CA GLN A 244 -16.92 26.26 14.66
C GLN A 244 -17.97 25.22 15.03
N ALA A 245 -17.76 23.95 14.67
CA ALA A 245 -18.68 22.86 15.01
C ALA A 245 -18.87 22.73 16.54
N LYS A 246 -17.78 22.83 17.31
CA LYS A 246 -17.85 22.82 18.78
C LYS A 246 -18.59 24.02 19.37
N ALA A 247 -18.41 25.21 18.78
CA ALA A 247 -19.11 26.41 19.23
C ALA A 247 -20.63 26.29 18.97
N THR A 248 -21.02 25.77 17.80
CA THR A 248 -22.42 25.54 17.44
C THR A 248 -23.07 24.48 18.34
N SER A 249 -22.39 23.37 18.63
CA SER A 249 -22.94 22.35 19.53
C SER A 249 -23.14 22.88 20.95
N ALA A 250 -22.16 23.63 21.49
CA ALA A 250 -22.28 24.24 22.82
C ALA A 250 -23.42 25.27 22.92
N ALA A 251 -23.65 26.04 21.84
CA ALA A 251 -24.77 26.98 21.77
C ALA A 251 -26.13 26.24 21.73
N GLN A 252 -26.20 25.12 21.03
CA GLN A 252 -27.41 24.29 20.95
C GLN A 252 -27.74 23.64 22.30
N ASP A 253 -26.75 23.08 23.00
CA ASP A 253 -26.93 22.49 24.33
C ASP A 253 -27.42 23.54 25.33
N SER A 254 -26.88 24.76 25.25
CA SER A 254 -27.31 25.89 26.09
C SER A 254 -28.75 26.33 25.79
N ALA A 255 -29.17 26.29 24.52
CA ALA A 255 -30.53 26.64 24.13
C ALA A 255 -31.56 25.59 24.60
N VAL A 256 -31.24 24.31 24.52
CA VAL A 256 -32.11 23.22 25.01
C VAL A 256 -32.28 23.30 26.53
N ALA A 257 -31.20 23.56 27.28
CA ALA A 257 -31.26 23.72 28.73
C ALA A 257 -32.13 24.92 29.18
N VAL A 258 -32.22 25.97 28.36
CA VAL A 258 -33.10 27.12 28.62
C VAL A 258 -34.57 26.81 28.33
N VAL A 259 -34.86 25.91 27.39
CA VAL A 259 -36.24 25.47 27.08
C VAL A 259 -36.76 24.51 28.14
N GLU A 260 -35.97 23.53 28.58
CA GLU A 260 -36.38 22.60 29.65
C GLU A 260 -36.63 23.30 31.01
N ASN A 261 -35.92 24.40 31.29
CA ASN A 261 -36.18 25.20 32.49
C ASN A 261 -37.44 26.08 32.39
N ARG A 262 -38.00 26.28 31.19
CA ARG A 262 -39.24 27.05 30.98
C ARG A 262 -40.50 26.18 31.05
N ASP A 263 -40.41 24.89 30.74
CA ASP A 263 -41.57 23.99 30.78
C ASP A 263 -41.93 23.50 32.20
N SER A 264 -41.20 23.94 33.23
CA SER A 264 -41.56 23.70 34.65
C SER A 264 -42.44 24.81 35.26
N GLU A 265 -42.67 25.92 34.57
CA GLU A 265 -43.66 26.94 34.94
C GLU A 265 -44.64 27.13 33.77
N VAL A 266 -45.80 26.45 33.86
CA VAL A 266 -47.15 26.90 33.43
C VAL A 266 -48.00 25.66 33.17
N ILE A 267 -48.75 25.23 34.20
CA ILE A 267 -49.99 24.47 34.05
C ILE A 267 -51.13 25.45 34.30
N ASN A 268 -51.86 25.84 33.25
CA ASN A 268 -53.33 25.91 33.21
C ASN A 268 -53.85 26.50 31.87
N SER A 269 -54.34 25.60 31.01
CA SER A 269 -55.59 25.64 30.20
C SER A 269 -55.93 26.81 29.23
N PRO A 270 -56.93 26.69 28.34
CA PRO A 270 -57.11 25.66 27.30
C PRO A 270 -57.50 26.23 25.90
N GLU A 271 -57.23 25.43 24.86
CA GLU A 271 -58.06 25.16 23.66
C GLU A 271 -58.52 26.29 22.69
N ALA A 272 -58.08 26.22 21.42
CA ALA A 272 -58.97 26.28 20.23
C ALA A 272 -58.23 25.84 18.94
N PRO A 273 -58.89 25.12 18.00
CA PRO A 273 -58.30 24.57 16.79
C PRO A 273 -58.55 25.42 15.53
N GLY A 274 -57.60 25.43 14.59
CA GLY A 274 -57.77 25.99 13.26
C GLY A 274 -56.96 25.22 12.21
N PRO A 275 -57.58 24.66 11.15
CA PRO A 275 -56.89 23.91 10.11
C PRO A 275 -56.58 24.79 8.87
N GLY A 276 -55.43 24.56 8.25
CA GLY A 276 -55.12 25.09 6.92
C GLY A 276 -53.91 24.39 6.30
N PRO A 277 -54.07 23.62 5.22
CA PRO A 277 -52.95 23.05 4.49
C PRO A 277 -52.59 23.95 3.31
N ALA A 278 -51.31 24.28 3.17
CA ALA A 278 -50.77 24.82 1.92
C ALA A 278 -49.46 24.10 1.61
N THR A 279 -49.60 23.15 0.68
CA THR A 279 -48.59 22.63 -0.23
C THR A 279 -47.60 23.72 -0.66
N SER A 280 -46.30 23.43 -0.51
CA SER A 280 -45.23 24.11 -1.26
C SER A 280 -44.33 23.04 -1.86
N GLU A 281 -44.05 23.25 -3.13
CA GLU A 281 -43.50 22.32 -4.10
C GLU A 281 -42.04 21.99 -3.79
N ASN A 282 -41.67 20.72 -4.01
CA ASN A 282 -40.29 20.25 -3.96
C ASN A 282 -39.52 20.87 -5.13
N GLU A 283 -38.56 21.73 -4.80
CA GLU A 283 -37.45 22.09 -5.68
C GLU A 283 -36.59 20.84 -5.95
N GLU A 284 -36.28 20.60 -7.22
CA GLU A 284 -35.22 19.67 -7.64
C GLU A 284 -33.87 20.16 -7.07
N PRO A 285 -33.02 19.27 -6.51
CA PRO A 285 -31.72 19.69 -6.01
C PRO A 285 -30.76 19.88 -7.18
N ASP A 286 -30.63 21.14 -7.60
CA ASP A 286 -29.53 21.64 -8.41
C ASP A 286 -28.20 21.43 -7.67
N GLY A 287 -27.13 21.22 -8.43
CA GLY A 287 -25.85 20.64 -7.99
C GLY A 287 -25.32 21.11 -6.64
N VAL A 288 -25.47 20.26 -5.61
CA VAL A 288 -24.86 20.43 -4.29
C VAL A 288 -23.34 20.47 -4.45
N THR A 289 -22.72 21.61 -4.18
CA THR A 289 -21.28 21.75 -4.19
C THR A 289 -20.71 21.27 -2.85
N VAL A 290 -19.45 20.84 -2.79
CA VAL A 290 -18.88 20.37 -1.51
C VAL A 290 -18.62 21.52 -0.53
N ALA A 291 -18.67 22.78 -0.97
CA ALA A 291 -18.83 23.91 -0.05
C ALA A 291 -20.13 23.76 0.77
N ASP A 292 -21.22 23.33 0.14
CA ASP A 292 -22.51 23.03 0.79
C ASP A 292 -22.46 21.73 1.62
N MET A 293 -21.58 20.77 1.30
CA MET A 293 -21.37 19.56 2.12
C MET A 293 -20.43 19.81 3.32
N ILE A 294 -19.48 20.74 3.21
CA ILE A 294 -18.69 21.26 4.33
C ILE A 294 -19.59 22.13 5.24
N GLU A 295 -20.56 22.84 4.66
CA GLU A 295 -21.61 23.56 5.42
C GLU A 295 -22.70 22.66 6.01
N LYS A 296 -23.03 21.52 5.39
CA LYS A 296 -23.95 20.51 5.96
C LYS A 296 -23.29 19.78 7.12
N ALA A 297 -23.27 20.43 8.28
CA ALA A 297 -23.29 19.90 9.65
C ALA A 297 -22.58 18.56 9.94
N ARG A 298 -21.54 18.19 9.20
CA ARG A 298 -20.69 17.08 9.61
C ARG A 298 -19.88 17.60 10.79
N ASN A 299 -20.16 17.05 11.96
CA ASN A 299 -19.41 17.36 13.17
C ASN A 299 -18.02 16.73 13.07
N TRP A 300 -17.10 17.44 12.42
CA TRP A 300 -15.71 17.03 12.25
C TRP A 300 -15.03 16.87 13.61
N VAL A 301 -14.46 15.69 13.86
CA VAL A 301 -13.64 15.45 15.05
C VAL A 301 -12.16 15.43 14.68
N SER A 302 -11.30 15.75 15.65
CA SER A 302 -9.86 15.93 15.39
C SER A 302 -9.20 14.74 14.68
N THR A 303 -9.71 13.51 14.84
CA THR A 303 -9.17 12.29 14.22
C THR A 303 -9.44 12.20 12.72
N GLU A 304 -10.44 12.90 12.19
CA GLU A 304 -10.90 12.82 10.79
C GLU A 304 -10.14 13.75 9.82
N TYR A 305 -9.04 14.36 10.25
CA TYR A 305 -8.27 15.30 9.41
C TYR A 305 -7.93 14.73 8.02
N TRP A 306 -7.53 13.47 7.92
CA TRP A 306 -7.12 12.88 6.64
C TRP A 306 -8.30 12.62 5.71
N GLU A 307 -9.48 12.29 6.26
CA GLU A 307 -10.71 12.20 5.47
C GLU A 307 -11.13 13.56 4.93
N PHE A 308 -10.98 14.61 5.74
CA PHE A 308 -11.20 15.98 5.31
C PHE A 308 -10.27 16.37 4.14
N VAL A 309 -8.99 16.00 4.19
CA VAL A 309 -8.06 16.22 3.08
C VAL A 309 -8.48 15.45 1.83
N ASP A 310 -8.94 14.21 1.97
CA ASP A 310 -9.39 13.39 0.84
C ASP A 310 -10.60 13.98 0.14
N LEU A 311 -11.59 14.48 0.90
CA LEU A 311 -12.74 15.17 0.32
C LEU A 311 -12.31 16.39 -0.49
N LEU A 312 -11.46 17.25 0.07
CA LEU A 312 -10.95 18.42 -0.64
C LEU A 312 -10.19 18.04 -1.93
N LEU A 313 -9.39 16.97 -1.90
CA LEU A 313 -8.70 16.49 -3.09
C LEU A 313 -9.66 15.91 -4.13
N CYS A 314 -10.74 15.26 -3.71
CA CYS A 314 -11.81 14.82 -4.60
C CYS A 314 -12.45 16.02 -5.31
N ASP A 315 -12.75 17.10 -4.59
CA ASP A 315 -13.38 18.29 -5.16
C ASP A 315 -12.50 18.99 -6.18
N VAL A 316 -11.22 19.20 -5.84
CA VAL A 316 -10.23 19.80 -6.75
C VAL A 316 -10.17 19.00 -8.05
N ARG A 317 -10.27 17.67 -7.99
CA ARG A 317 -10.30 16.83 -9.20
C ARG A 317 -11.62 16.90 -9.95
N GLN A 318 -12.74 16.98 -9.26
CA GLN A 318 -14.05 17.14 -9.91
C GLN A 318 -14.12 18.47 -10.64
N GLU A 319 -13.66 19.56 -10.03
CA GLU A 319 -13.55 20.87 -10.68
C GLU A 319 -12.59 20.83 -11.86
N ALA A 320 -11.41 20.23 -11.69
CA ALA A 320 -10.46 20.06 -12.79
C ALA A 320 -11.06 19.26 -13.96
N ARG A 321 -11.88 18.23 -13.69
CA ARG A 321 -12.62 17.46 -14.71
C ARG A 321 -13.70 18.28 -15.41
N ALA A 322 -14.35 19.20 -14.70
CA ALA A 322 -15.35 20.10 -15.27
C ALA A 322 -14.70 21.14 -16.21
N ILE A 323 -13.50 21.62 -15.88
CA ILE A 323 -12.78 22.62 -16.67
C ILE A 323 -12.00 21.98 -17.83
N GLY A 324 -11.27 20.89 -17.57
CA GLY A 324 -10.35 20.24 -18.51
C GLY A 324 -11.04 19.22 -19.41
N LYS A 325 -10.85 19.35 -20.73
CA LYS A 325 -11.44 18.43 -21.72
C LYS A 325 -10.60 17.17 -21.89
N THR A 326 -9.28 17.28 -21.73
CA THR A 326 -8.34 16.16 -21.87
C THR A 326 -7.72 15.73 -20.53
N PRO A 327 -7.26 14.47 -20.38
CA PRO A 327 -6.57 14.02 -19.17
C PRO A 327 -5.36 14.88 -18.80
N LEU A 328 -4.60 15.33 -19.80
CA LEU A 328 -3.38 16.13 -19.61
C LEU A 328 -3.70 17.56 -19.16
N GLU A 329 -4.79 18.16 -19.67
CA GLU A 329 -5.28 19.45 -19.15
C GLU A 329 -5.77 19.34 -17.71
N ARG A 330 -6.47 18.25 -17.37
CA ARG A 330 -6.96 18.00 -16.00
C ARG A 330 -5.81 17.86 -15.01
N GLU A 331 -4.78 17.10 -15.38
CA GLU A 331 -3.57 16.93 -14.56
C GLU A 331 -2.88 18.27 -14.32
N LYS A 332 -2.71 19.07 -15.38
CA LYS A 332 -2.12 20.42 -15.28
C LYS A 332 -2.92 21.36 -14.37
N ILE A 333 -4.25 21.28 -14.36
CA ILE A 333 -5.12 22.09 -13.49
C ILE A 333 -4.98 21.67 -12.02
N VAL A 334 -4.79 20.37 -11.74
CA VAL A 334 -4.59 19.87 -10.36
C VAL A 334 -3.20 20.21 -9.83
N GLU A 335 -2.20 20.34 -10.71
CA GLU A 335 -0.83 20.70 -10.35
C GLU A 335 -0.63 22.20 -10.05
N THR A 336 -1.44 23.08 -10.64
CA THR A 336 -1.43 24.55 -10.43
C THR A 336 -2.25 24.98 -9.23
#